data_AF-A0A533UIC9-F1
#
_entry.id   AF-A0A533UIC9-F1
#
_cell.length_a   1.000
_cell.length_b   1.000
_cell.length_c   1.000
_cell.angle_alpha   90.00
_cell.angle_beta   90.00
_cell.angle_gamma   90.00
#
_symmetry.space_group_name_H-M   'P 1'
#
loop_
_entity.id
_entity.type
_entity.pdbx_description
1 polymer ?
#
loop_
_entity_poly.entity_id
_entity_poly.type
_entity_poly.pdbx_seq_one_letter_code
_entity_poly.pdbx_strand_id
1 'polypeptide(L)'
;MNRSSQIIDIIEKNPGIKFREIMRETGMKNGVLSYHTRKLEKIGVVKVERSPRQTRFYPPGVTNKESVLIRRLRQETPRQILLSLLDAELAFNKIVEKVKKSPSTVSTYLSQLSEDEIVEFKIIELKKVYRIKNKGIVQSAINKYHPTLIERSAESLADIFNSL
;
A
#
# COMPACT_ATOMS: atom_id res chain seq x y z
N MET A 1 14.05 -13.76 22.04
CA MET A 1 13.30 -12.53 21.71
C MET A 1 12.04 -12.46 22.56
N ASN A 2 11.68 -11.27 23.04
CA ASN A 2 10.39 -11.02 23.69
C ASN A 2 9.27 -11.03 22.63
N ARG A 3 8.13 -11.67 22.92
CA ARG A 3 6.95 -11.71 22.03
C ARG A 3 6.50 -10.33 21.58
N SER A 4 6.56 -9.34 22.47
CA SER A 4 6.23 -7.95 22.14
C SER A 4 7.17 -7.35 21.11
N SER A 5 8.48 -7.58 21.21
CA SER A 5 9.47 -7.12 20.23
C SER A 5 9.23 -7.75 18.86
N GLN A 6 8.98 -9.07 18.82
CA GLN A 6 8.67 -9.77 17.57
C GLN A 6 7.43 -9.20 16.86
N ILE A 7 6.40 -8.82 17.62
CA ILE A 7 5.19 -8.18 17.07
C ILE A 7 5.51 -6.78 16.50
N ILE A 8 6.29 -5.98 17.23
CA ILE A 8 6.73 -4.64 16.77
C ILE A 8 7.52 -4.79 15.47
N ASP A 9 8.53 -5.64 15.43
CA ASP A 9 9.38 -5.85 14.26
C ASP A 9 8.57 -6.24 13.02
N ILE A 10 7.57 -7.11 13.18
CA ILE A 10 6.69 -7.53 12.08
C ILE A 10 5.80 -6.38 11.61
N ILE A 11 5.28 -5.56 12.52
CA ILE A 11 4.44 -4.41 12.18
C ILE A 11 5.27 -3.32 11.49
N GLU A 12 6.52 -3.09 11.92
CA GLU A 12 7.45 -2.17 11.29
C GLU A 12 7.83 -2.59 9.87
N LYS A 13 8.11 -3.88 9.67
CA LYS A 13 8.39 -4.44 8.34
C LYS A 13 7.15 -4.50 7.44
N ASN A 14 5.96 -4.62 8.03
CA ASN A 14 4.71 -4.80 7.30
C ASN A 14 3.60 -3.88 7.82
N PRO A 15 3.67 -2.56 7.65
CA PRO A 15 2.60 -1.69 8.09
C PRO A 15 1.27 -2.04 7.41
N GLY A 16 0.18 -1.95 8.16
CA GLY A 16 -1.15 -2.37 7.74
C GLY A 16 -1.36 -3.90 7.76
N ILE A 17 -0.44 -4.67 8.34
CA ILE A 17 -0.58 -6.12 8.54
C ILE A 17 -1.83 -6.43 9.36
N LYS A 18 -2.55 -7.49 8.98
CA LYS A 18 -3.74 -7.95 9.68
C LYS A 18 -3.39 -8.85 10.85
N PHE A 19 -4.28 -8.91 11.84
CA PHE A 19 -4.12 -9.80 13.00
C PHE A 19 -3.77 -11.25 12.63
N ARG A 20 -4.48 -11.83 11.65
CA ARG A 20 -4.25 -13.21 11.19
C ARG A 20 -2.90 -13.39 10.50
N GLU A 21 -2.41 -12.36 9.81
CA GLU A 21 -1.07 -12.40 9.21
C GLU A 21 -0.02 -12.41 10.33
N ILE A 22 -0.14 -11.55 11.35
CA ILE A 22 0.78 -11.57 12.51
C ILE A 22 0.76 -12.94 13.20
N MET A 23 -0.41 -13.56 13.39
CA MET A 23 -0.50 -14.91 13.97
C MET A 23 0.30 -15.94 13.15
N ARG A 24 0.17 -15.90 11.81
CA ARG A 24 0.87 -16.83 10.92
C ARG A 24 2.38 -16.61 10.96
N GLU A 25 2.84 -15.37 10.88
CA GLU A 25 4.27 -15.04 10.90
C GLU A 25 4.94 -15.31 12.27
N THR A 26 4.19 -15.20 13.36
CA THR A 26 4.73 -15.37 14.73
C THR A 26 4.49 -16.74 15.34
N GLY A 27 3.56 -17.53 14.79
CA GLY A 27 3.06 -18.76 15.41
C GLY A 27 2.23 -18.54 16.69
N MET A 28 1.89 -17.28 17.03
CA MET A 28 1.16 -16.99 18.27
C MET A 28 -0.32 -17.36 18.17
N LYS A 29 -0.85 -17.96 19.24
CA LYS A 29 -2.28 -18.19 19.41
C LYS A 29 -3.02 -16.86 19.62
N ASN A 30 -4.31 -16.83 19.29
CA ASN A 30 -5.14 -15.62 19.31
C ASN A 30 -5.10 -14.89 20.67
N GLY A 31 -5.30 -15.60 21.80
CA GLY A 31 -5.30 -14.97 23.12
C GLY A 31 -3.96 -14.30 23.48
N VAL A 32 -2.85 -14.96 23.15
CA VAL A 32 -1.50 -14.44 23.37
C VAL A 32 -1.28 -13.18 22.53
N LEU A 33 -1.56 -13.23 21.23
CA LEU A 33 -1.40 -12.07 20.36
C LEU A 33 -2.32 -10.92 20.76
N SER A 34 -3.57 -11.21 21.15
CA SER A 34 -4.54 -10.22 21.63
C SER A 34 -4.04 -9.50 22.88
N TYR A 35 -3.49 -10.24 23.85
CA TYR A 35 -2.90 -9.66 25.05
C TYR A 35 -1.75 -8.70 24.71
N HIS A 36 -0.78 -9.17 23.91
CA HIS A 36 0.38 -8.35 23.56
C HIS A 36 0.00 -7.14 22.71
N THR A 37 -0.86 -7.29 21.69
CA THR A 37 -1.26 -6.17 20.83
C THR A 37 -2.06 -5.11 21.57
N ARG A 38 -2.98 -5.49 22.49
CA ARG A 38 -3.67 -4.53 23.37
C ARG A 38 -2.70 -3.79 24.29
N LYS A 39 -1.72 -4.49 24.86
CA LYS A 39 -0.69 -3.86 25.71
C LYS A 39 0.13 -2.85 24.89
N LEU A 40 0.58 -3.24 23.69
CA LEU A 40 1.35 -2.39 22.79
C LEU A 40 0.58 -1.16 22.31
N GLU A 41 -0.70 -1.34 21.99
CA GLU A 41 -1.60 -0.22 21.65
C GLU A 41 -1.75 0.75 22.84
N LYS A 42 -2.00 0.22 24.04
CA LYS A 42 -2.20 1.04 25.24
C LYS A 42 -0.98 1.92 25.57
N ILE A 43 0.23 1.41 25.35
CA ILE A 43 1.47 2.17 25.58
C ILE A 43 1.92 2.99 24.35
N GLY A 44 1.10 3.04 23.28
CA GLY A 44 1.34 3.90 22.12
C GLY A 44 2.43 3.43 21.15
N VAL A 45 2.98 2.22 21.31
CA VAL A 45 4.04 1.70 20.42
C VAL A 45 3.49 1.06 19.15
N VAL A 46 2.17 0.82 19.07
CA VAL A 46 1.50 0.30 17.87
C VAL A 46 0.19 1.05 17.68
N LYS A 47 -0.08 1.48 16.44
CA LYS A 47 -1.39 1.99 16.04
C LYS A 47 -2.27 0.84 15.55
N VAL A 48 -3.52 0.81 16.00
CA VAL A 48 -4.50 -0.21 15.60
C VAL A 48 -5.68 0.46 14.89
N GLU A 49 -5.98 0.00 13.68
CA GLU A 49 -7.14 0.41 12.91
C GLU A 49 -8.15 -0.74 12.88
N ARG A 50 -9.32 -0.54 13.48
CA ARG A 50 -10.39 -1.55 13.52
C ARG A 50 -11.43 -1.22 12.45
N SER A 51 -11.68 -2.16 11.55
CA SER A 51 -12.80 -2.12 10.61
C SER A 51 -13.70 -3.34 10.82
N PRO A 52 -14.99 -3.31 10.41
CA PRO A 52 -15.90 -4.43 10.57
C PRO A 52 -15.38 -5.75 9.97
N ARG A 53 -14.58 -5.67 8.90
CA ARG A 53 -14.03 -6.86 8.23
C ARG A 53 -12.71 -7.34 8.82
N GLN A 54 -11.89 -6.43 9.35
CA GLN A 54 -10.51 -6.74 9.73
C GLN A 54 -9.86 -5.65 10.60
N THR A 55 -8.99 -6.09 11.51
CA THR A 55 -8.09 -5.22 12.28
C THR A 55 -6.72 -5.16 11.61
N ARG A 56 -6.18 -3.96 11.45
CA ARG A 56 -4.85 -3.69 10.89
C ARG A 56 -3.96 -3.01 11.92
N PHE A 57 -2.67 -3.30 11.86
CA PHE A 57 -1.66 -2.77 12.76
C PHE A 57 -0.64 -1.96 11.98
N TYR A 58 -0.24 -0.82 12.52
CA TYR A 58 0.72 0.09 11.93
C TYR A 58 1.77 0.52 12.97
N PRO A 59 2.98 0.92 12.52
CA PRO A 59 3.95 1.57 13.38
C PRO A 59 3.39 2.82 14.07
N PRO A 60 3.98 3.23 15.19
CA PRO A 60 3.59 4.47 15.85
C PRO A 60 3.84 5.65 14.92
N GLY A 61 3.02 6.70 15.03
CA GLY A 61 3.16 7.92 14.22
C GLY A 61 2.55 7.86 12.81
N VAL A 62 2.14 6.70 12.30
CA VAL A 62 1.44 6.60 11.01
C VAL A 62 0.09 7.33 11.08
N THR A 63 -0.07 8.37 10.27
CA THR A 63 -1.31 9.16 10.17
C THR A 63 -2.44 8.36 9.49
N ASN A 64 -3.68 8.86 9.54
CA ASN A 64 -4.80 8.21 8.87
C ASN A 64 -4.67 8.28 7.33
N LYS A 65 -4.11 9.37 6.79
CA LYS A 65 -3.84 9.49 5.35
C LYS A 65 -2.78 8.48 4.90
N GLU A 66 -1.70 8.34 5.67
CA GLU A 66 -0.68 7.32 5.40
C GLU A 66 -1.23 5.90 5.53
N SER A 67 -2.10 5.62 6.50
CA SER A 67 -2.68 4.27 6.66
C SER A 67 -3.53 3.87 5.45
N VAL A 68 -4.27 4.81 4.86
CA VAL A 68 -5.00 4.61 3.61
C VAL A 68 -4.05 4.31 2.44
N LEU A 69 -2.99 5.10 2.26
CA LEU A 69 -2.00 4.86 1.21
C LEU A 69 -1.30 3.51 1.37
N ILE A 70 -0.81 3.19 2.58
CA ILE A 70 -0.19 1.91 2.91
C ILE A 70 -1.15 0.76 2.58
N ARG A 71 -2.43 0.89 2.94
CA ARG A 71 -3.45 -0.12 2.61
C ARG A 71 -3.57 -0.34 1.11
N ARG A 72 -3.49 0.70 0.29
CA ARG A 72 -3.50 0.59 -1.19
C ARG A 72 -2.24 -0.04 -1.74
N LEU A 73 -1.07 0.34 -1.24
CA LEU A 73 0.21 -0.25 -1.64
C LEU A 73 0.30 -1.76 -1.32
N ARG A 74 -0.40 -2.24 -0.29
CA ARG A 74 -0.51 -3.68 -0.03
C ARG A 74 -1.37 -4.43 -1.05
N GLN A 75 -2.31 -3.77 -1.72
CA GLN A 75 -3.19 -4.38 -2.73
C GLN A 75 -2.46 -4.43 -4.09
N GLU A 76 -2.44 -5.58 -4.74
CA GLU A 76 -1.67 -5.78 -5.99
C GLU A 76 -2.03 -4.77 -7.09
N THR A 77 -3.31 -4.69 -7.46
CA THR A 77 -3.74 -3.83 -8.56
C THR A 77 -3.58 -2.33 -8.25
N PRO A 78 -4.04 -1.80 -7.10
CA PRO A 78 -3.78 -0.40 -6.74
C PRO A 78 -2.30 -0.06 -6.69
N ARG A 79 -1.47 -0.96 -6.15
CA ARG A 79 -0.01 -0.79 -6.13
C ARG A 79 0.55 -0.66 -7.54
N GLN A 80 0.19 -1.55 -8.46
CA GLN A 80 0.65 -1.50 -9.85
C GLN A 80 0.19 -0.22 -10.55
N ILE A 81 -1.04 0.23 -10.30
CA ILE A 81 -1.55 1.52 -10.81
C ILE A 81 -0.67 2.66 -10.30
N LEU A 82 -0.42 2.73 -8.99
CA LEU A 82 0.40 3.80 -8.39
C LEU A 82 1.83 3.78 -8.95
N LEU A 83 2.47 2.61 -9.05
CA LEU A 83 3.80 2.48 -9.65
C LEU A 83 3.81 2.97 -11.10
N SER A 84 2.79 2.64 -11.89
CA SER A 84 2.70 3.09 -13.29
C SER A 84 2.59 4.62 -13.45
N LEU A 85 2.09 5.31 -12.40
CA LEU A 85 1.86 6.75 -12.37
C LEU A 85 2.98 7.55 -11.67
N LEU A 86 4.00 6.89 -11.14
CA LEU A 86 5.13 7.56 -10.49
C LEU A 86 5.91 8.42 -11.49
N ASP A 87 6.21 7.86 -12.65
CA ASP A 87 7.08 8.51 -13.64
C ASP A 87 6.31 9.46 -14.56
N ALA A 88 5.05 9.15 -14.87
CA ALA A 88 4.26 9.92 -15.84
C ALA A 88 2.77 9.96 -15.50
N GLU A 89 2.09 11.00 -15.98
CA GLU A 89 0.63 11.01 -16.06
C GLU A 89 0.20 10.08 -17.19
N LEU A 90 -0.82 9.24 -16.98
CA LEU A 90 -1.24 8.24 -17.96
C LEU A 90 -2.73 8.31 -18.28
N ALA A 91 -3.06 8.12 -19.54
CA ALA A 91 -4.43 7.87 -19.96
C ALA A 91 -4.92 6.49 -19.47
N PHE A 92 -6.23 6.36 -19.27
CA PHE A 92 -6.86 5.13 -18.77
C PHE A 92 -6.40 3.85 -19.50
N ASN A 93 -6.40 3.86 -20.84
CA ASN A 93 -5.99 2.72 -21.65
C ASN A 93 -4.53 2.32 -21.40
N LYS A 94 -3.62 3.29 -21.23
CA LYS A 94 -2.22 3.03 -20.91
C LYS A 94 -2.04 2.42 -19.53
N ILE A 95 -2.87 2.80 -18.55
CA ILE A 95 -2.87 2.16 -17.23
C ILE A 95 -3.33 0.71 -17.34
N VAL A 96 -4.40 0.44 -18.11
CA VAL A 96 -4.90 -0.93 -18.35
C VAL A 96 -3.82 -1.81 -18.99
N GLU A 97 -3.16 -1.31 -20.03
CA GLU A 97 -2.04 -1.99 -20.72
C GLU A 97 -0.90 -2.34 -19.74
N LYS A 98 -0.45 -1.38 -18.92
CA LYS A 98 0.65 -1.58 -17.98
C LYS A 98 0.30 -2.51 -16.82
N VAL A 99 -0.89 -2.38 -16.25
CA VAL A 99 -1.32 -3.12 -15.05
C VAL A 99 -1.77 -4.54 -15.38
N LYS A 100 -2.08 -4.85 -16.64
CA LYS A 100 -2.49 -6.19 -17.12
C LYS A 100 -3.69 -6.76 -16.33
N LYS A 101 -4.67 -5.91 -16.02
CA LYS A 101 -5.96 -6.28 -15.39
C LYS A 101 -7.12 -5.79 -16.26
N SER A 102 -8.33 -6.29 -16.02
CA SER A 102 -9.50 -5.89 -16.81
C SER A 102 -9.78 -4.37 -16.69
N PRO A 103 -10.32 -3.73 -17.74
CA PRO A 103 -10.71 -2.32 -17.69
C PRO A 103 -11.64 -1.99 -16.52
N SER A 104 -12.62 -2.87 -16.24
CA SER A 104 -13.52 -2.71 -15.10
C SER A 104 -12.78 -2.67 -13.76
N THR A 105 -11.83 -3.59 -13.55
CA THR A 105 -11.01 -3.64 -12.34
C THR A 105 -10.17 -2.36 -12.18
N VAL A 106 -9.51 -1.91 -13.25
CA VAL A 106 -8.69 -0.70 -13.24
C VAL A 106 -9.56 0.53 -12.95
N SER A 107 -10.73 0.63 -13.59
CA SER A 107 -11.70 1.70 -13.36
C SER A 107 -12.13 1.75 -11.90
N THR A 108 -12.54 0.62 -11.32
CA THR A 108 -12.93 0.53 -9.90
C THR A 108 -11.82 1.01 -8.98
N TYR A 109 -10.57 0.59 -9.21
CA TYR A 109 -9.47 1.00 -8.35
C TYR A 109 -9.03 2.45 -8.59
N LEU A 110 -9.11 2.99 -9.80
CA LEU A 110 -8.86 4.41 -10.03
C LEU A 110 -9.90 5.30 -9.35
N SER A 111 -11.17 4.91 -9.36
CA SER A 111 -12.22 5.62 -8.60
C SER A 111 -11.91 5.60 -7.10
N GLN A 112 -11.58 4.43 -6.55
CA GLN A 112 -11.21 4.30 -5.14
C GLN A 112 -9.95 5.09 -4.76
N LEU A 113 -8.92 5.11 -5.62
CA LEU A 113 -7.71 5.91 -5.41
C LEU A 113 -7.98 7.41 -5.50
N SER A 114 -8.99 7.82 -6.28
CA SER A 114 -9.43 9.22 -6.37
C SER A 114 -10.24 9.63 -5.15
N GLU A 115 -11.16 8.79 -4.68
CA GLU A 115 -11.90 8.97 -3.42
C GLU A 115 -10.96 9.07 -2.21
N ASP A 116 -9.89 8.26 -2.20
CA ASP A 116 -8.84 8.30 -1.17
C ASP A 116 -7.87 9.50 -1.32
N GLU A 117 -8.11 10.40 -2.29
CA GLU A 117 -7.27 11.57 -2.62
C GLU A 117 -5.80 11.25 -2.98
N ILE A 118 -5.50 10.03 -3.42
CA ILE A 118 -4.14 9.61 -3.79
C ILE A 118 -3.86 9.96 -5.26
N VAL A 119 -4.85 9.75 -6.12
CA VAL A 119 -4.79 10.00 -7.56
C VAL A 119 -5.83 11.04 -7.92
N GLU A 120 -5.56 11.85 -8.93
CA GLU A 120 -6.53 12.73 -9.57
C GLU A 120 -6.44 12.60 -11.08
N PHE A 121 -7.43 13.14 -11.79
CA PHE A 121 -7.43 13.12 -13.24
C PHE A 121 -7.88 14.46 -13.81
N LYS A 122 -7.44 14.70 -15.05
CA LYS A 122 -7.93 15.77 -15.91
C LYS A 122 -8.44 15.17 -17.22
N ILE A 123 -9.27 15.92 -17.93
CA ILE A 123 -9.73 15.52 -19.27
C ILE A 123 -8.85 16.25 -20.29
N ILE A 124 -8.15 15.49 -21.14
CA ILE A 124 -7.39 15.99 -22.29
C ILE A 124 -7.90 15.25 -23.52
N GLU A 125 -8.30 15.98 -24.56
CA GLU A 125 -8.81 15.40 -25.81
C GLU A 125 -9.88 14.32 -25.57
N LEU A 126 -10.86 14.63 -24.71
CA LEU A 126 -11.96 13.73 -24.30
C LEU A 126 -11.52 12.45 -23.55
N LYS A 127 -10.23 12.33 -23.17
CA LYS A 127 -9.68 11.19 -22.42
C LYS A 127 -9.34 11.60 -21.00
N LYS A 128 -9.63 10.73 -20.03
CA LYS A 128 -9.15 10.89 -18.65
C LYS A 128 -7.67 10.55 -18.56
N VAL A 129 -6.87 11.52 -18.14
CA VAL A 129 -5.44 11.40 -17.86
C VAL A 129 -5.24 11.52 -16.36
N TYR A 130 -4.69 10.48 -15.75
CA TYR A 130 -4.54 10.32 -14.31
C TYR A 130 -3.12 10.67 -13.86
N ARG A 131 -3.00 11.20 -12.64
CA ARG A 131 -1.73 11.49 -11.98
C ARG A 131 -1.82 11.30 -10.47
N ILE A 132 -0.69 11.04 -9.83
CA ILE A 132 -0.60 11.04 -8.36
C ILE A 132 -0.65 12.49 -7.86
N LYS A 133 -1.54 12.78 -6.90
CA LYS A 133 -1.75 14.12 -6.33
C LYS A 133 -0.50 14.63 -5.59
N ASN A 134 0.18 13.75 -4.85
CA ASN A 134 1.46 14.04 -4.19
C ASN A 134 2.44 12.89 -4.37
N LYS A 135 3.30 13.00 -5.39
CA LYS A 135 4.31 11.98 -5.71
C LYS A 135 5.30 11.76 -4.55
N GLY A 136 5.69 12.81 -3.83
CA GLY A 136 6.64 12.73 -2.73
C GLY A 136 6.17 11.83 -1.58
N ILE A 137 4.88 11.93 -1.20
CA ILE A 137 4.29 11.09 -0.15
C ILE A 137 4.18 9.62 -0.62
N VAL A 138 3.82 9.38 -1.88
CA VAL A 138 3.74 8.01 -2.40
C VAL A 138 5.13 7.38 -2.48
N GLN A 139 6.12 8.12 -2.99
CA GLN A 139 7.49 7.64 -3.09
C GLN A 139 8.08 7.37 -1.70
N SER A 140 7.90 8.28 -0.73
CA SER A 140 8.41 8.07 0.63
C SER A 140 7.79 6.85 1.30
N ALA A 141 6.48 6.61 1.10
CA ALA A 141 5.81 5.42 1.61
C ALA A 141 6.32 4.12 0.95
N ILE A 142 6.57 4.13 -0.37
CA ILE A 142 7.15 2.99 -1.08
C ILE A 142 8.57 2.72 -0.58
N ASN A 143 9.44 3.73 -0.53
CA ASN A 143 10.82 3.59 -0.05
C ASN A 143 10.88 3.03 1.37
N LYS A 144 10.00 3.52 2.25
CA LYS A 144 10.02 3.17 3.67
C LYS A 144 9.48 1.77 3.95
N TYR A 145 8.44 1.33 3.24
CA TYR A 145 7.69 0.13 3.61
C TYR A 145 7.72 -0.98 2.56
N HIS A 146 8.14 -0.66 1.34
CA HIS A 146 8.20 -1.59 0.23
C HIS A 146 9.39 -1.28 -0.70
N PRO A 147 10.64 -1.19 -0.19
CA PRO A 147 11.80 -0.77 -0.97
C PRO A 147 12.04 -1.63 -2.22
N THR A 148 11.77 -2.94 -2.12
CA THR A 148 11.92 -3.90 -3.23
C THR A 148 10.97 -3.63 -4.40
N LEU A 149 9.95 -2.78 -4.25
CA LEU A 149 9.07 -2.38 -5.36
C LEU A 149 9.76 -1.40 -6.30
N ILE A 150 10.72 -0.62 -5.81
CA ILE A 150 11.46 0.38 -6.60
C ILE A 150 12.45 -0.34 -7.50
N GLU A 151 13.17 -1.32 -6.95
CA GLU A 151 14.07 -2.20 -7.69
C GLU A 151 13.32 -2.86 -8.85
N ARG A 152 12.14 -3.44 -8.58
CA ARG A 152 11.30 -4.04 -9.62
C ARG A 152 10.74 -3.06 -10.63
N SER A 153 10.41 -1.82 -10.23
CA SER A 153 9.98 -0.80 -11.21
C SER A 153 11.14 -0.37 -12.10
N ALA A 154 12.36 -0.24 -11.55
CA ALA A 154 13.55 0.09 -12.31
C ALA A 154 13.96 -1.05 -13.26
N GLU A 155 13.90 -2.30 -12.80
CA GLU A 155 14.14 -3.50 -13.61
C GLU A 155 13.09 -3.66 -14.71
N SER A 156 11.80 -3.52 -14.40
CA SER A 156 10.71 -3.60 -15.39
C SER A 156 10.80 -2.50 -16.45
N LEU A 157 11.33 -1.32 -16.10
CA LEU A 157 11.67 -0.28 -17.08
C LEU A 157 12.88 -0.68 -17.93
N ALA A 158 13.95 -1.20 -17.32
CA ALA A 158 15.13 -1.66 -18.05
C ALA A 158 14.81 -2.78 -19.04
N ASP A 159 13.93 -3.71 -18.66
CA ASP A 159 13.45 -4.81 -19.50
C ASP A 159 12.67 -4.30 -20.72
N ILE A 160 11.87 -3.23 -20.57
CA ILE A 160 11.13 -2.59 -21.68
C ILE A 160 12.08 -1.86 -22.64
N PHE A 161 13.13 -1.20 -22.12
CA PHE A 161 14.12 -0.51 -22.95
C PHE A 161 15.05 -1.49 -23.70
N ASN A 162 15.35 -2.66 -23.12
CA ASN A 162 16.18 -3.68 -23.74
C ASN A 162 15.42 -4.63 -24.70
N SER A 163 14.09 -4.47 -24.83
CA SER A 163 13.25 -5.26 -25.73
C SER A 163 12.72 -4.46 -26.93
N LEU A 164 13.31 -3.30 -27.19
CA LEU A 164 13.18 -2.49 -28.42
C LEU A 164 14.46 -2.61 -29.26
#